data_AF-W1QCH8-F1
#
_entry.id   AF-W1QCH8-F1
#
_cell.length_a   1.000
_cell.length_b   1.000
_cell.length_c   1.000
_cell.angle_alpha   90.00
_cell.angle_beta   90.00
_cell.angle_gamma   90.00
#
_symmetry.space_group_name_H-M   'P 1'
#
loop_
_entity.id
_entity.type
_entity.pdbx_description
1 polymer ?
#
loop_
_entity_poly.entity_id
_entity_poly.type
_entity_poly.pdbx_seq_one_letter_code
_entity_poly.pdbx_strand_id
1 'polypeptide(L)'
;MSCLGTDSITVDTTNVSTTGTTEPYYNSPTSPSSQKFDSSHVLSNILDTRPQIPKHYIGVPKTPSGTKSLTPYKLKSKSLENFVLSSAVFEIKLDRLLGKGSNSYVHLATLSTRETKNMAMQFAIKIPTAKNKVKLIEKETEFLLLLRDYRDNTWYRKYGNKPFPFVDAYGLYYLDKTHFPMLKKTDLLPCLLLKNSDTDLFRFINERRELTNAYEPAIGLKNWFCLFNFLLDVLQVLRDLEAVHCDIKTDNILVENSSNSEPTFKLIDFTSSAEIADIHEQPEMTLQFTAPELLKDQNKIPDFSTDLYSSGLVLLHAATGSAPYHGYDYDPYYLITLVKEGKVLELLTREELNRMTGNPQVQEILELILVKRCTLEELLPLHT
;
A
#
# COMPACT_ATOMS: atom_id res chain seq x y z
N MET A 1 27.73 38.28 49.71
CA MET A 1 27.80 37.80 51.10
C MET A 1 27.57 36.29 51.10
N SER A 2 28.21 35.59 52.02
CA SER A 2 28.71 34.23 51.94
C SER A 2 27.90 33.17 52.71
N CYS A 3 28.27 31.90 52.49
CA CYS A 3 28.10 30.69 53.31
C CYS A 3 26.77 29.90 53.13
N LEU A 4 26.72 28.61 52.74
CA LEU A 4 27.40 27.32 53.11
C LEU A 4 26.76 26.55 54.28
N GLY A 5 26.65 25.22 54.09
CA GLY A 5 26.37 24.14 55.07
C GLY A 5 25.40 23.10 54.46
N THR A 6 25.81 21.98 53.84
CA THR A 6 26.39 20.72 54.35
C THR A 6 25.78 20.21 55.65
N ASP A 7 25.26 18.97 55.62
CA ASP A 7 25.77 17.90 56.49
C ASP A 7 25.27 16.51 56.05
N SER A 8 26.23 15.59 56.07
CA SER A 8 26.16 14.16 55.84
C SER A 8 26.71 13.48 57.09
N ILE A 9 26.03 12.47 57.66
CA ILE A 9 26.64 11.57 58.64
C ILE A 9 26.22 10.12 58.39
N THR A 10 27.25 9.29 58.28
CA THR A 10 27.38 7.84 58.11
C THR A 10 27.48 7.09 59.46
N VAL A 11 27.62 5.75 59.38
CA VAL A 11 28.30 4.83 60.34
C VAL A 11 27.37 4.27 61.47
N ASP A 12 27.32 2.99 61.88
CA ASP A 12 28.07 1.77 61.57
C ASP A 12 27.32 0.46 61.89
N THR A 13 27.94 -0.62 61.42
CA THR A 13 27.78 -2.06 61.64
C THR A 13 27.90 -2.58 63.10
N THR A 14 27.26 -3.72 63.44
CA THR A 14 27.94 -5.03 63.69
C THR A 14 27.01 -6.16 64.24
N ASN A 15 27.43 -7.38 63.90
CA ASN A 15 26.94 -8.75 64.17
C ASN A 15 26.54 -9.14 65.61
N VAL A 16 25.58 -10.08 65.74
CA VAL A 16 25.69 -11.30 66.58
C VAL A 16 24.84 -12.45 66.01
N SER A 17 25.44 -13.64 65.94
CA SER A 17 24.92 -14.96 65.55
C SER A 17 24.41 -15.77 66.75
N THR A 18 23.39 -16.64 66.57
CA THR A 18 23.38 -18.06 67.02
C THR A 18 22.12 -18.87 66.62
N THR A 19 22.38 -19.96 65.87
CA THR A 19 21.89 -21.35 65.97
C THR A 19 20.40 -21.74 65.96
N GLY A 20 20.05 -22.67 65.05
CA GLY A 20 19.11 -23.76 65.39
C GLY A 20 18.21 -24.34 64.28
N THR A 21 18.76 -25.24 63.44
CA THR A 21 18.14 -26.48 62.87
C THR A 21 16.69 -26.45 62.35
N THR A 22 16.44 -26.67 61.05
CA THR A 22 16.26 -28.03 60.48
C THR A 22 16.32 -28.02 58.94
N GLU A 23 17.10 -28.95 58.38
CA GLU A 23 17.18 -29.35 56.96
C GLU A 23 16.47 -30.71 56.78
N PRO A 24 16.40 -31.34 55.58
CA PRO A 24 16.35 -30.84 54.20
C PRO A 24 15.24 -31.57 53.37
N TYR A 25 15.09 -31.30 52.07
CA TYR A 25 15.01 -32.35 51.01
C TYR A 25 14.97 -31.70 49.62
N TYR A 26 16.07 -31.89 48.88
CA TYR A 26 16.15 -31.82 47.42
C TYR A 26 15.51 -33.09 46.82
N ASN A 27 14.82 -32.96 45.68
CA ASN A 27 15.02 -33.87 44.53
C ASN A 27 14.31 -33.36 43.27
N SER A 28 15.07 -33.37 42.17
CA SER A 28 14.66 -33.11 40.79
C SER A 28 14.03 -34.37 40.14
N PRO A 29 13.89 -34.42 38.80
CA PRO A 29 12.65 -34.44 38.04
C PRO A 29 12.09 -35.85 37.76
N THR A 30 10.78 -35.97 37.55
CA THR A 30 10.15 -37.17 36.98
C THR A 30 9.30 -36.82 35.76
N SER A 31 9.68 -37.41 34.62
CA SER A 31 8.76 -37.62 33.50
C SER A 31 7.76 -38.71 33.85
N PRO A 32 6.52 -38.59 33.37
CA PRO A 32 5.77 -39.76 32.94
C PRO A 32 5.29 -39.62 31.50
N SER A 33 5.56 -40.66 30.73
CA SER A 33 5.13 -40.91 29.38
C SER A 33 3.62 -41.11 29.23
N SER A 34 3.16 -40.82 28.00
CA SER A 34 1.98 -41.36 27.32
C SER A 34 0.60 -41.02 27.89
N GLN A 35 0.07 -39.88 27.47
CA GLN A 35 -1.37 -39.72 27.24
C GLN A 35 -1.60 -39.30 25.79
N LYS A 36 -2.31 -40.16 25.04
CA LYS A 36 -2.86 -39.84 23.72
C LYS A 36 -3.86 -38.70 23.90
N PHE A 37 -3.63 -37.56 23.24
CA PHE A 37 -4.63 -36.50 23.13
C PHE A 37 -5.52 -36.79 21.92
N ASP A 38 -6.79 -37.02 22.21
CA ASP A 38 -7.86 -37.24 21.26
C ASP A 38 -8.25 -35.90 20.60
N SER A 39 -8.28 -35.88 19.27
CA SER A 39 -8.54 -34.70 18.45
C SER A 39 -10.01 -34.49 18.11
N SER A 40 -10.95 -35.09 18.84
CA SER A 40 -12.38 -34.79 18.73
C SER A 40 -12.88 -34.10 19.98
N HIS A 41 -12.92 -32.75 19.98
CA HIS A 41 -13.91 -31.90 20.66
C HIS A 41 -13.48 -30.41 20.69
N VAL A 42 -13.42 -29.72 19.55
CA VAL A 42 -13.62 -28.26 19.48
C VAL A 42 -14.19 -27.89 18.11
N LEU A 43 -15.44 -28.30 17.83
CA LEU A 43 -16.20 -27.83 16.67
C LEU A 43 -17.69 -27.77 17.05
N SER A 44 -18.08 -26.73 17.79
CA SER A 44 -19.44 -26.18 17.77
C SER A 44 -19.48 -24.99 18.73
N ASN A 45 -19.55 -23.77 18.17
CA ASN A 45 -20.32 -22.63 18.66
C ASN A 45 -19.75 -21.30 18.14
N ILE A 46 -19.87 -21.07 16.83
CA ILE A 46 -20.00 -19.71 16.28
C ILE A 46 -21.01 -19.76 15.13
N LEU A 47 -22.29 -19.67 15.49
CA LEU A 47 -23.39 -19.31 14.61
C LEU A 47 -24.21 -18.28 15.39
N ASP A 48 -23.94 -16.98 15.20
CA ASP A 48 -24.96 -15.98 14.85
C ASP A 48 -24.38 -14.57 14.94
N THR A 49 -24.41 -13.86 13.80
CA THR A 49 -24.75 -12.44 13.63
C THR A 49 -24.45 -12.08 12.18
N ARG A 50 -25.40 -12.42 11.29
CA ARG A 50 -25.36 -11.99 9.88
C ARG A 50 -25.69 -10.50 9.79
N PRO A 51 -24.97 -9.70 9.00
CA PRO A 51 -25.50 -8.44 8.48
C PRO A 51 -26.65 -8.73 7.51
N GLN A 52 -27.79 -8.05 7.72
CA GLN A 52 -28.98 -8.14 6.89
C GLN A 52 -28.71 -7.57 5.49
N ILE A 53 -28.88 -8.41 4.46
CA ILE A 53 -28.91 -8.00 3.05
C ILE A 53 -30.31 -7.40 2.78
N PRO A 54 -30.45 -6.23 2.13
CA PRO A 54 -31.74 -5.74 1.67
C PRO A 54 -32.41 -6.76 0.73
N LYS A 55 -33.54 -7.30 1.18
CA LYS A 55 -34.40 -8.19 0.40
C LYS A 55 -35.11 -7.36 -0.68
N HIS A 56 -34.75 -7.58 -1.93
CA HIS A 56 -35.65 -7.77 -3.08
C HIS A 56 -34.79 -7.84 -4.36
N TYR A 57 -34.61 -9.04 -4.90
CA TYR A 57 -34.53 -9.39 -6.34
C TYR A 57 -34.17 -10.88 -6.42
N ILE A 58 -35.14 -11.76 -6.18
CA ILE A 58 -35.06 -13.17 -6.60
C ILE A 58 -35.77 -13.22 -7.95
N GLY A 59 -34.99 -13.09 -9.02
CA GLY A 59 -35.40 -13.43 -10.37
C GLY A 59 -34.68 -14.70 -10.79
N VAL A 60 -35.43 -15.78 -11.01
CA VAL A 60 -34.96 -17.01 -11.68
C VAL A 60 -34.27 -16.61 -13.00
N PRO A 61 -33.11 -17.18 -13.36
CA PRO A 61 -32.47 -16.87 -14.63
C PRO A 61 -33.37 -17.33 -15.76
N LYS A 62 -34.01 -16.36 -16.45
CA LYS A 62 -34.61 -16.61 -17.76
C LYS A 62 -33.46 -16.79 -18.75
N THR A 63 -33.46 -17.92 -19.44
CA THR A 63 -32.68 -18.12 -20.66
C THR A 63 -32.95 -16.95 -21.63
N PRO A 64 -31.92 -16.23 -22.12
CA PRO A 64 -32.15 -15.15 -23.07
C PRO A 64 -32.59 -15.73 -24.40
N SER A 65 -33.87 -15.57 -24.74
CA SER A 65 -34.31 -15.58 -26.13
C SER A 65 -33.79 -14.29 -26.80
N GLY A 66 -32.95 -14.45 -27.82
CA GLY A 66 -32.50 -13.36 -28.69
C GLY A 66 -31.29 -12.56 -28.18
N THR A 67 -30.09 -13.15 -28.20
CA THR A 67 -28.85 -12.40 -28.00
C THR A 67 -28.52 -11.57 -29.25
N LYS A 68 -28.79 -10.26 -29.19
CA LYS A 68 -27.94 -9.33 -29.96
C LYS A 68 -26.51 -9.54 -29.43
N SER A 69 -25.61 -10.05 -30.27
CA SER A 69 -24.20 -10.18 -29.93
C SER A 69 -23.68 -8.79 -29.50
N LEU A 70 -23.24 -8.67 -28.25
CA LEU A 70 -22.62 -7.43 -27.79
C LEU A 70 -21.30 -7.24 -28.53
N THR A 71 -21.08 -6.04 -29.09
CA THR A 71 -19.80 -5.71 -29.71
C THR A 71 -18.81 -5.31 -28.61
N PRO A 72 -17.67 -6.02 -28.47
CA PRO A 72 -16.63 -5.62 -27.53
C PRO A 72 -16.14 -4.20 -27.81
N TYR A 73 -15.77 -3.47 -26.76
CA TYR A 73 -14.98 -2.26 -26.92
C TYR A 73 -13.70 -2.57 -27.71
N LYS A 74 -13.35 -1.73 -28.69
CA LYS A 74 -12.14 -1.92 -29.50
C LYS A 74 -10.95 -1.29 -28.79
N LEU A 75 -9.99 -2.11 -28.37
CA LEU A 75 -8.74 -1.64 -27.76
C LEU A 75 -7.89 -0.86 -28.75
N LYS A 76 -7.09 0.08 -28.24
CA LYS A 76 -6.28 1.00 -29.07
C LYS A 76 -5.01 0.37 -29.66
N SER A 77 -4.50 -0.72 -29.09
CA SER A 77 -3.22 -1.32 -29.52
C SER A 77 -3.25 -2.85 -29.52
N LYS A 78 -2.40 -3.46 -30.36
CA LYS A 78 -2.29 -4.92 -30.46
C LYS A 78 -1.72 -5.55 -29.19
N SER A 79 -0.84 -4.82 -28.50
CA SER A 79 -0.28 -5.24 -27.21
C SER A 79 -1.40 -5.47 -26.19
N LEU A 80 -2.36 -4.53 -26.09
CA LEU A 80 -3.53 -4.66 -25.23
C LEU A 80 -4.43 -5.82 -25.64
N GLU A 81 -4.70 -6.00 -26.94
CA GLU A 81 -5.48 -7.14 -27.43
C GLU A 81 -4.85 -8.49 -27.05
N ASN A 82 -3.53 -8.60 -27.18
CA ASN A 82 -2.79 -9.82 -26.82
C ASN A 82 -2.78 -10.08 -25.31
N PHE A 83 -3.11 -9.06 -24.51
CA PHE A 83 -3.21 -9.16 -23.06
C PHE A 83 -4.63 -9.47 -22.57
N VAL A 84 -5.58 -9.68 -23.48
CA VAL A 84 -6.97 -10.07 -23.14
C VAL A 84 -7.05 -11.56 -22.81
N LEU A 85 -7.63 -11.88 -21.67
CA LEU A 85 -7.96 -13.24 -21.28
C LEU A 85 -9.21 -13.73 -22.03
N SER A 86 -9.11 -14.93 -22.61
CA SER A 86 -10.22 -15.54 -23.35
C SER A 86 -11.34 -15.99 -22.42
N SER A 87 -12.56 -15.48 -22.63
CA SER A 87 -13.76 -15.91 -21.91
C SER A 87 -14.18 -17.35 -22.25
N ALA A 88 -13.62 -17.94 -23.32
CA ALA A 88 -13.78 -19.35 -23.64
C ALA A 88 -12.97 -20.27 -22.71
N VAL A 89 -11.87 -19.75 -22.14
CA VAL A 89 -10.97 -20.51 -21.23
C VAL A 89 -11.27 -20.16 -19.78
N PHE A 90 -11.46 -18.87 -19.49
CA PHE A 90 -11.59 -18.34 -18.15
C PHE A 90 -13.00 -17.85 -17.84
N GLU A 91 -13.44 -18.11 -16.61
CA GLU A 91 -14.66 -17.57 -16.02
C GLU A 91 -14.29 -16.72 -14.81
N ILE A 92 -14.91 -15.54 -14.71
CA ILE A 92 -14.69 -14.61 -13.62
C ILE A 92 -15.96 -14.44 -12.79
N LYS A 93 -15.81 -14.44 -11.48
CA LYS A 93 -16.87 -14.14 -10.53
C LYS A 93 -16.46 -12.96 -9.66
N LEU A 94 -17.24 -11.89 -9.69
CA LEU A 94 -17.05 -10.75 -8.80
C LEU A 94 -17.50 -11.09 -7.37
N ASP A 95 -16.76 -10.60 -6.40
CA ASP A 95 -17.04 -10.68 -4.97
C ASP A 95 -17.13 -9.24 -4.41
N ARG A 96 -16.73 -9.02 -3.15
CA ARG A 96 -16.81 -7.74 -2.45
C ARG A 96 -16.11 -6.58 -3.18
N LEU A 97 -16.67 -5.39 -3.03
CA LEU A 97 -16.03 -4.13 -3.43
C LEU A 97 -14.81 -3.88 -2.52
N LEU A 98 -13.65 -3.63 -3.13
CA LEU A 98 -12.42 -3.24 -2.43
C LEU A 98 -12.28 -1.71 -2.38
N GLY A 99 -12.70 -1.01 -3.44
CA GLY A 99 -12.63 0.45 -3.49
C GLY A 99 -13.40 1.04 -4.66
N LYS A 100 -13.70 2.34 -4.59
CA LYS A 100 -14.36 3.09 -5.66
C LYS A 100 -13.67 4.46 -5.79
N GLY A 101 -13.08 4.71 -6.95
CA GLY A 101 -12.55 6.01 -7.34
C GLY A 101 -13.48 6.73 -8.31
N SER A 102 -13.06 7.91 -8.78
CA SER A 102 -13.78 8.71 -9.78
C SER A 102 -13.87 8.02 -11.15
N ASN A 103 -12.90 7.16 -11.46
CA ASN A 103 -12.72 6.58 -12.79
C ASN A 103 -13.01 5.06 -12.86
N SER A 104 -12.98 4.36 -11.72
CA SER A 104 -13.13 2.92 -11.67
C SER A 104 -13.69 2.41 -10.33
N TYR A 105 -14.30 1.24 -10.39
CA TYR A 105 -14.55 0.36 -9.24
C TYR A 105 -13.43 -0.67 -9.16
N VAL A 106 -13.05 -1.06 -7.95
CA VAL A 106 -12.11 -2.17 -7.72
C VAL A 106 -12.85 -3.22 -6.90
N HIS A 107 -12.98 -4.42 -7.44
CA HIS A 107 -13.62 -5.56 -6.77
C HIS A 107 -12.60 -6.67 -6.53
N LEU A 108 -12.82 -7.44 -5.46
CA LEU A 108 -12.24 -8.76 -5.36
C LEU A 108 -12.94 -9.65 -6.40
N ALA A 109 -12.19 -10.45 -7.12
CA ALA A 109 -12.73 -11.38 -8.10
C ALA A 109 -12.01 -12.71 -8.05
N THR A 110 -12.76 -13.77 -8.33
CA THR A 110 -12.22 -15.11 -8.49
C THR A 110 -12.17 -15.45 -9.97
N LEU A 111 -10.99 -15.79 -10.47
CA LEU A 111 -10.81 -16.33 -11.82
C LEU A 111 -10.64 -17.85 -11.70
N SER A 112 -11.35 -18.58 -12.54
CA SER A 112 -11.24 -20.04 -12.67
C SER A 112 -11.18 -20.45 -14.13
N THR A 113 -10.52 -21.57 -14.43
CA THR A 113 -10.60 -22.21 -15.73
C THR A 113 -11.94 -22.94 -15.86
N ARG A 114 -12.56 -22.92 -17.05
CA ARG A 114 -13.84 -23.60 -17.29
C ARG A 114 -13.72 -25.13 -17.23
N GLU A 115 -12.54 -25.66 -17.53
CA GLU A 115 -12.26 -27.10 -17.55
C GLU A 115 -11.98 -27.67 -16.15
N THR A 116 -11.34 -26.92 -15.27
CA THR A 116 -10.93 -27.36 -13.93
C THR A 116 -11.31 -26.31 -12.88
N LYS A 117 -12.56 -26.38 -12.39
CA LYS A 117 -13.05 -25.52 -11.27
C LYS A 117 -12.22 -25.60 -9.98
N ASN A 118 -11.22 -26.49 -9.91
CA ASN A 118 -10.38 -26.75 -8.75
C ASN A 118 -9.23 -25.75 -8.56
N MET A 119 -8.90 -24.91 -9.56
CA MET A 119 -7.90 -23.84 -9.41
C MET A 119 -8.55 -22.46 -9.55
N ALA A 120 -9.16 -22.02 -8.45
CA ALA A 120 -9.69 -20.67 -8.30
C ALA A 120 -8.60 -19.76 -7.72
N MET A 121 -8.26 -18.68 -8.41
CA MET A 121 -7.32 -17.67 -7.93
C MET A 121 -8.05 -16.36 -7.69
N GLN A 122 -7.65 -15.64 -6.64
CA GLN A 122 -8.23 -14.34 -6.29
C GLN A 122 -7.39 -13.18 -6.83
N PHE A 123 -8.08 -12.18 -7.37
CA PHE A 123 -7.50 -11.00 -8.00
C PHE A 123 -8.27 -9.75 -7.58
N ALA A 124 -7.62 -8.60 -7.71
CA ALA A 124 -8.32 -7.33 -7.79
C ALA A 124 -8.70 -7.09 -9.27
N ILE A 125 -9.95 -6.70 -9.54
CA ILE A 125 -10.38 -6.29 -10.88
C ILE A 125 -10.83 -4.84 -10.87
N LYS A 126 -10.16 -4.03 -11.71
CA LYS A 126 -10.46 -2.61 -11.93
C LYS A 126 -11.44 -2.49 -13.10
N ILE A 127 -12.66 -2.06 -12.79
CA ILE A 127 -13.78 -1.94 -13.72
C ILE A 127 -14.03 -0.45 -13.99
N PRO A 128 -13.99 0.03 -15.25
CA PRO A 128 -14.21 1.44 -15.54
C PRO A 128 -15.64 1.87 -15.16
N THR A 129 -15.80 3.07 -14.61
CA THR A 129 -17.14 3.59 -14.21
C THR A 129 -18.05 3.83 -15.40
N ALA A 130 -17.47 4.07 -16.59
CA ALA A 130 -18.19 4.26 -17.85
C ALA A 130 -17.27 3.99 -19.06
N LYS A 131 -17.88 3.79 -20.23
CA LYS A 131 -17.16 3.53 -21.50
C LYS A 131 -16.09 4.58 -21.84
N ASN A 132 -16.32 5.86 -21.56
CA ASN A 132 -15.33 6.93 -21.81
C ASN A 132 -14.14 6.92 -20.84
N LYS A 133 -14.19 6.13 -19.77
CA LYS A 133 -13.09 5.93 -18.82
C LYS A 133 -12.22 4.71 -19.18
N VAL A 134 -12.60 3.91 -20.17
CA VAL A 134 -11.77 2.78 -20.67
C VAL A 134 -10.37 3.25 -21.09
N LYS A 135 -10.23 4.46 -21.65
CA LYS A 135 -8.92 5.03 -22.01
C LYS A 135 -7.92 5.07 -20.86
N LEU A 136 -8.40 5.18 -19.61
CA LEU A 136 -7.58 5.17 -18.40
C LEU A 136 -7.13 3.75 -18.04
N ILE A 137 -8.03 2.76 -18.19
CA ILE A 137 -7.68 1.34 -18.07
C ILE A 137 -6.62 0.95 -19.11
N GLU A 138 -6.77 1.40 -20.36
CA GLU A 138 -5.78 1.15 -21.41
C GLU A 138 -4.43 1.80 -21.10
N LYS A 139 -4.42 3.07 -20.66
CA LYS A 139 -3.21 3.80 -20.28
C LYS A 139 -2.46 3.08 -19.15
N GLU A 140 -3.16 2.76 -18.06
CA GLU A 140 -2.58 2.04 -16.92
C GLU A 140 -2.06 0.66 -17.33
N THR A 141 -2.79 -0.06 -18.19
CA THR A 141 -2.37 -1.38 -18.67
C THR A 141 -1.09 -1.30 -19.52
N GLU A 142 -0.95 -0.29 -20.38
CA GLU A 142 0.28 -0.11 -21.17
C GLU A 142 1.48 0.20 -20.28
N PHE A 143 1.31 1.06 -19.28
CA PHE A 143 2.38 1.35 -18.33
C PHE A 143 2.78 0.11 -17.52
N LEU A 144 1.81 -0.71 -17.11
CA LEU A 144 2.08 -2.00 -16.44
C LEU A 144 2.82 -2.99 -17.35
N LEU A 145 2.54 -2.99 -18.66
CA LEU A 145 3.29 -3.81 -19.62
C LEU A 145 4.72 -3.31 -19.82
N LEU A 146 4.95 -1.99 -19.81
CA LEU A 146 6.29 -1.40 -19.79
C LEU A 146 7.08 -1.82 -18.54
N LEU A 147 6.46 -1.73 -17.36
CA LEU A 147 7.05 -2.20 -16.11
C LEU A 147 7.34 -3.71 -16.14
N ARG A 148 6.45 -4.51 -16.73
CA ARG A 148 6.65 -5.96 -16.88
C ARG A 148 7.86 -6.27 -17.75
N ASP A 149 8.06 -5.55 -18.85
CA ASP A 149 9.23 -5.71 -19.71
C ASP A 149 10.52 -5.37 -18.96
N TYR A 150 10.55 -4.23 -18.27
CA TYR A 150 11.68 -3.83 -17.43
C TYR A 150 11.98 -4.88 -16.35
N ARG A 151 10.94 -5.42 -15.70
CA ARG A 151 11.08 -6.47 -14.69
C ARG A 151 11.80 -7.70 -15.24
N ASP A 152 11.32 -8.21 -16.36
CA ASP A 152 11.76 -9.48 -16.93
C ASP A 152 13.15 -9.35 -17.61
N ASN A 153 13.45 -8.18 -18.19
CA ASN A 153 14.68 -7.95 -18.95
C ASN A 153 15.80 -7.26 -18.15
N THR A 154 15.48 -6.48 -17.13
CA THR A 154 16.46 -5.63 -16.43
C THR A 154 16.50 -5.94 -14.93
N TRP A 155 15.36 -5.85 -14.24
CA TRP A 155 15.30 -5.91 -12.77
C TRP A 155 15.93 -7.19 -12.20
N TYR A 156 15.45 -8.37 -12.62
CA TYR A 156 15.95 -9.63 -12.06
C TYR A 156 17.39 -9.95 -12.46
N ARG A 157 17.89 -9.36 -13.56
CA ARG A 157 19.31 -9.47 -13.93
C ARG A 157 20.20 -8.62 -13.01
N LYS A 158 19.73 -7.43 -12.64
CA LYS A 158 20.48 -6.47 -11.81
C LYS A 158 20.39 -6.78 -10.31
N TYR A 159 19.23 -7.24 -9.84
CA TYR A 159 18.94 -7.38 -8.41
C TYR A 159 18.59 -8.83 -7.98
N GLY A 160 18.77 -9.82 -8.86
CA GLY A 160 18.56 -11.23 -8.55
C GLY A 160 17.11 -11.53 -8.17
N ASN A 161 16.89 -12.17 -7.02
CA ASN A 161 15.54 -12.54 -6.55
C ASN A 161 14.85 -11.43 -5.74
N LYS A 162 15.37 -10.19 -5.74
CA LYS A 162 14.72 -9.07 -5.04
C LYS A 162 13.30 -8.88 -5.58
N PRO A 163 12.26 -8.79 -4.71
CA PRO A 163 10.89 -8.56 -5.17
C PRO A 163 10.80 -7.28 -6.01
N PHE A 164 10.13 -7.36 -7.17
CA PHE A 164 9.89 -6.19 -8.01
C PHE A 164 8.90 -5.23 -7.32
N PRO A 165 9.12 -3.92 -7.26
CA PRO A 165 8.35 -3.03 -6.39
C PRO A 165 6.98 -2.61 -6.95
N PHE A 166 6.54 -3.15 -8.09
CA PHE A 166 5.24 -2.81 -8.68
C PHE A 166 4.29 -4.01 -8.71
N VAL A 167 2.98 -3.73 -8.69
CA VAL A 167 1.94 -4.77 -8.74
C VAL A 167 1.97 -5.57 -10.03
N ASP A 168 1.65 -6.86 -9.93
CA ASP A 168 1.52 -7.71 -11.10
C ASP A 168 0.16 -7.54 -11.76
N ALA A 169 0.17 -7.33 -13.08
CA ALA A 169 -1.01 -7.37 -13.93
C ALA A 169 -1.12 -8.71 -14.64
N TYR A 170 -2.32 -9.30 -14.64
CA TYR A 170 -2.55 -10.65 -15.19
C TYR A 170 -3.28 -10.65 -16.52
N GLY A 171 -3.99 -9.57 -16.85
CA GLY A 171 -4.67 -9.45 -18.13
C GLY A 171 -5.83 -8.46 -18.11
N LEU A 172 -6.42 -8.29 -19.29
CA LEU A 172 -7.71 -7.64 -19.46
C LEU A 172 -8.81 -8.70 -19.56
N TYR A 173 -9.93 -8.51 -18.88
CA TYR A 173 -11.12 -9.35 -19.01
C TYR A 173 -12.33 -8.50 -19.36
N TYR A 174 -13.10 -8.92 -20.36
CA TYR A 174 -14.29 -8.18 -20.77
C TYR A 174 -15.48 -8.50 -19.89
N LEU A 175 -16.06 -7.48 -19.27
CA LEU A 175 -17.28 -7.58 -18.48
C LEU A 175 -18.43 -6.88 -19.18
N ASP A 176 -19.61 -7.46 -19.03
CA ASP A 176 -20.89 -6.86 -19.41
C ASP A 176 -21.80 -6.68 -18.19
N LYS A 177 -23.03 -6.23 -18.45
CA LYS A 177 -24.03 -6.03 -17.40
C LYS A 177 -24.38 -7.30 -16.61
N THR A 178 -24.19 -8.49 -17.18
CA THR A 178 -24.48 -9.75 -16.47
C THR A 178 -23.47 -10.01 -15.36
N HIS A 179 -22.22 -9.59 -15.56
CA HIS A 179 -21.17 -9.65 -14.56
C HIS A 179 -21.26 -8.48 -13.57
N PHE A 180 -21.46 -7.26 -14.07
CA PHE A 180 -21.48 -6.04 -13.27
C PHE A 180 -22.72 -5.17 -13.58
N PRO A 181 -23.77 -5.21 -12.75
CA PRO A 181 -25.06 -4.57 -13.04
C PRO A 181 -25.03 -3.06 -13.30
N MET A 182 -23.98 -2.35 -12.86
CA MET A 182 -23.81 -0.91 -13.08
C MET A 182 -23.44 -0.57 -14.54
N LEU A 183 -22.99 -1.53 -15.35
CA LEU A 183 -22.73 -1.33 -16.77
C LEU A 183 -24.03 -1.14 -17.57
N LYS A 184 -23.96 -0.42 -18.69
CA LYS A 184 -25.09 -0.26 -19.60
C LYS A 184 -25.37 -1.59 -20.30
N LYS A 185 -26.61 -1.79 -20.77
CA LYS A 185 -27.01 -3.03 -21.47
C LYS A 185 -26.21 -3.32 -22.74
N THR A 186 -25.60 -2.30 -23.33
CA THR A 186 -24.80 -2.37 -24.56
C THR A 186 -23.30 -2.47 -24.30
N ASP A 187 -22.88 -2.39 -23.04
CA ASP A 187 -21.47 -2.32 -22.68
C ASP A 187 -20.88 -3.73 -22.57
N LEU A 188 -19.76 -3.91 -23.25
CA LEU A 188 -18.83 -5.03 -23.07
C LEU A 188 -17.43 -4.40 -23.01
N LEU A 189 -16.95 -4.16 -21.79
CA LEU A 189 -15.80 -3.29 -21.52
C LEU A 189 -14.61 -4.08 -20.95
N PRO A 190 -13.37 -3.77 -21.36
CA PRO A 190 -12.18 -4.37 -20.78
C PRO A 190 -11.98 -3.87 -19.36
N CYS A 191 -11.67 -4.80 -18.46
CA CYS A 191 -11.40 -4.57 -17.05
C CYS A 191 -10.04 -5.17 -16.71
N LEU A 192 -9.24 -4.47 -15.90
CA LEU A 192 -7.87 -4.85 -15.62
C LEU A 192 -7.78 -5.76 -14.39
N LEU A 193 -7.16 -6.93 -14.54
CA LEU A 193 -6.87 -7.88 -13.47
C LEU A 193 -5.49 -7.63 -12.89
N LEU A 194 -5.45 -7.38 -11.58
CA LEU A 194 -4.26 -7.09 -10.80
C LEU A 194 -4.12 -8.10 -9.65
N LYS A 195 -2.89 -8.25 -9.15
CA LYS A 195 -2.64 -8.99 -7.91
C LYS A 195 -3.46 -8.38 -6.78
N ASN A 196 -4.10 -9.25 -6.00
CA ASN A 196 -4.74 -8.84 -4.75
C ASN A 196 -3.71 -8.84 -3.61
N SER A 197 -3.84 -7.91 -2.68
CA SER A 197 -3.02 -7.83 -1.47
C SER A 197 -3.90 -7.70 -0.22
N ASP A 198 -3.27 -7.78 0.96
CA ASP A 198 -4.00 -7.80 2.24
C ASP A 198 -4.61 -6.45 2.58
N THR A 199 -3.83 -5.38 2.43
CA THR A 199 -4.22 -4.01 2.77
C THR A 199 -3.41 -2.97 1.99
N ASP A 200 -3.74 -1.70 2.17
CA ASP A 200 -2.95 -0.55 1.69
C ASP A 200 -2.12 0.07 2.84
N LEU A 201 -1.10 0.85 2.49
CA LEU A 201 -0.19 1.44 3.46
C LEU A 201 -0.90 2.43 4.39
N PHE A 202 -1.93 3.12 3.90
CA PHE A 202 -2.75 4.02 4.73
C PHE A 202 -3.39 3.25 5.91
N ARG A 203 -4.06 2.13 5.63
CA ARG A 203 -4.64 1.27 6.67
C ARG A 203 -3.56 0.65 7.55
N PHE A 204 -2.47 0.18 6.95
CA PHE A 204 -1.34 -0.39 7.70
C PHE A 204 -0.74 0.59 8.72
N ILE A 205 -0.58 1.86 8.36
CA ILE A 205 -0.11 2.91 9.27
C ILE A 205 -1.10 3.09 10.44
N ASN A 206 -2.40 3.19 10.14
CA ASN A 206 -3.43 3.36 11.16
C ASN A 206 -3.52 2.18 12.13
N GLU A 207 -3.34 0.95 11.65
CA GLU A 207 -3.31 -0.24 12.50
C GLU A 207 -2.04 -0.31 13.36
N ARG A 208 -0.89 0.07 12.81
CA ARG A 208 0.41 -0.06 13.48
C ARG A 208 0.71 1.06 14.47
N ARG A 209 0.23 2.30 14.24
CA ARG A 209 0.56 3.45 15.09
C ARG A 209 0.13 3.27 16.55
N GLU A 210 -0.93 2.50 16.78
CA GLU A 210 -1.46 2.17 18.11
C GLU A 210 -0.60 1.12 18.84
N LEU A 211 0.31 0.45 18.12
CA LEU A 211 1.16 -0.64 18.63
C LEU A 211 2.62 -0.20 18.85
N THR A 212 3.00 0.99 18.41
CA THR A 212 4.37 1.51 18.47
C THR A 212 4.51 2.61 19.52
N ASN A 213 5.75 2.82 20.01
CA ASN A 213 6.00 3.85 21.02
C ASN A 213 6.00 5.27 20.43
N ALA A 214 5.79 6.28 21.28
CA ALA A 214 5.67 7.68 20.86
C ALA A 214 6.98 8.34 20.39
N TYR A 215 8.11 7.63 20.49
CA TYR A 215 9.46 8.08 20.09
C TYR A 215 10.06 7.15 19.01
N GLU A 216 9.21 6.47 18.24
CA GLU A 216 9.61 5.75 17.04
C GLU A 216 8.60 5.98 15.91
N PRO A 217 8.99 5.69 14.64
CA PRO A 217 8.07 5.73 13.50
C PRO A 217 6.78 4.95 13.76
N ALA A 218 5.64 5.47 13.32
CA ALA A 218 4.33 4.88 13.54
C ALA A 218 4.20 3.41 13.09
N ILE A 219 4.93 3.02 12.03
CA ILE A 219 4.97 1.62 11.57
C ILE A 219 6.10 0.77 12.16
N GLY A 220 6.89 1.34 13.07
CA GLY A 220 8.09 0.77 13.66
C GLY A 220 9.33 1.01 12.80
N LEU A 221 10.49 1.21 13.45
CA LEU A 221 11.72 1.62 12.76
C LEU A 221 12.12 0.69 11.61
N LYS A 222 12.04 -0.62 11.83
CA LYS A 222 12.38 -1.64 10.83
C LYS A 222 11.51 -1.51 9.58
N ASN A 223 10.19 -1.46 9.74
CA ASN A 223 9.27 -1.36 8.61
C ASN A 223 9.39 -0.01 7.89
N TRP A 224 9.74 1.05 8.62
CA TRP A 224 10.00 2.36 8.02
C TRP A 224 11.20 2.30 7.07
N PHE A 225 12.31 1.67 7.45
CA PHE A 225 13.44 1.46 6.53
C PHE A 225 13.12 0.50 5.38
N CYS A 226 12.32 -0.55 5.61
CA CYS A 226 11.82 -1.39 4.52
C CYS A 226 11.01 -0.56 3.49
N LEU A 227 10.16 0.36 3.96
CA LEU A 227 9.39 1.27 3.12
C LEU A 227 10.29 2.27 2.38
N PHE A 228 11.29 2.83 3.06
CA PHE A 228 12.28 3.72 2.46
C PHE A 228 13.03 3.04 1.30
N ASN A 229 13.60 1.86 1.54
CA ASN A 229 14.30 1.08 0.52
C ASN A 229 13.39 0.72 -0.65
N PHE A 230 12.14 0.33 -0.38
CA PHE A 230 11.13 0.10 -1.41
C PHE A 230 10.89 1.34 -2.28
N LEU A 231 10.76 2.54 -1.68
CA LEU A 231 10.56 3.77 -2.44
C LEU A 231 11.80 4.13 -3.26
N LEU A 232 13.01 3.87 -2.76
CA LEU A 232 14.24 4.03 -3.55
C LEU A 232 14.27 3.08 -4.76
N ASP A 233 13.79 1.84 -4.62
CA ASP A 233 13.67 0.91 -5.74
C ASP A 233 12.66 1.38 -6.78
N VAL A 234 11.48 1.86 -6.34
CA VAL A 234 10.47 2.47 -7.21
C VAL A 234 11.08 3.60 -8.02
N LEU A 235 11.74 4.54 -7.35
CA LEU A 235 12.33 5.74 -7.97
C LEU A 235 13.47 5.38 -8.94
N GLN A 236 14.27 4.35 -8.64
CA GLN A 236 15.29 3.84 -9.57
C GLN A 236 14.67 3.30 -10.86
N VAL A 237 13.61 2.48 -10.77
CA VAL A 237 12.97 1.93 -11.97
C VAL A 237 12.30 3.01 -12.80
N LEU A 238 11.57 3.93 -12.17
CA LEU A 238 10.94 5.05 -12.86
C LEU A 238 11.98 5.93 -13.56
N ARG A 239 13.12 6.17 -12.91
CA ARG A 239 14.25 6.87 -13.51
C ARG A 239 14.82 6.15 -14.73
N ASP A 240 15.10 4.86 -14.62
CA ASP A 240 15.66 4.08 -15.73
C ASP A 240 14.70 4.02 -16.94
N LEU A 241 13.40 4.16 -16.70
CA LEU A 241 12.35 4.23 -17.72
C LEU A 241 12.06 5.66 -18.22
N GLU A 242 12.78 6.66 -17.73
CA GLU A 242 12.51 8.07 -17.99
C GLU A 242 11.05 8.48 -17.74
N ALA A 243 10.44 7.90 -16.70
CA ALA A 243 9.03 8.01 -16.40
C ALA A 243 8.77 8.55 -14.98
N VAL A 244 7.56 9.03 -14.77
CA VAL A 244 7.05 9.48 -13.47
C VAL A 244 5.70 8.82 -13.18
N HIS A 245 5.44 8.60 -11.90
CA HIS A 245 4.20 8.04 -11.39
C HIS A 245 3.12 9.11 -11.22
N CYS A 246 3.49 10.28 -10.69
CA CYS A 246 2.64 11.47 -10.45
C CYS A 246 1.56 11.37 -9.37
N ASP A 247 1.27 10.20 -8.81
CA ASP A 247 0.33 10.05 -7.69
C ASP A 247 0.84 9.08 -6.61
N ILE A 248 2.12 9.21 -6.22
CA ILE A 248 2.68 8.42 -5.12
C ILE A 248 2.07 8.91 -3.81
N LYS A 249 1.33 8.01 -3.14
CA LYS A 249 0.67 8.24 -1.85
C LYS A 249 0.45 6.93 -1.12
N THR A 250 0.08 7.00 0.15
CA THR A 250 -0.13 5.82 1.01
C THR A 250 -1.26 4.89 0.51
N ASP A 251 -2.29 5.44 -0.13
CA ASP A 251 -3.39 4.66 -0.70
C ASP A 251 -2.96 3.83 -1.92
N ASN A 252 -1.91 4.27 -2.62
CA ASN A 252 -1.39 3.64 -3.82
C ASN A 252 -0.20 2.70 -3.53
N ILE A 253 0.02 2.34 -2.27
CA ILE A 253 1.04 1.35 -1.89
C ILE A 253 0.33 0.21 -1.18
N LEU A 254 0.34 -0.98 -1.78
CA LEU A 254 -0.17 -2.19 -1.17
C LEU A 254 0.86 -2.78 -0.21
N VAL A 255 0.36 -3.39 0.86
CA VAL A 255 1.16 -4.09 1.87
C VAL A 255 0.73 -5.55 1.90
N GLU A 256 1.68 -6.45 1.71
CA GLU A 256 1.50 -7.89 1.91
C GLU A 256 2.25 -8.28 3.18
N ASN A 257 1.49 -8.70 4.18
CA ASN A 257 2.02 -8.98 5.51
C ASN A 257 2.09 -10.50 5.70
N SER A 258 3.28 -11.08 5.55
CA SER A 258 3.46 -12.47 5.95
C SER A 258 3.51 -12.52 7.48
N SER A 259 2.77 -13.45 8.08
CA SER A 259 2.65 -13.61 9.53
C SER A 259 3.99 -13.79 10.27
N ASN A 260 5.09 -14.04 9.57
CA ASN A 260 6.45 -14.18 10.13
C ASN A 260 7.56 -13.49 9.31
N SER A 261 7.25 -12.54 8.42
CA SER A 261 8.28 -11.81 7.66
C SER A 261 8.09 -10.30 7.71
N GLU A 262 9.09 -9.58 7.23
CA GLU A 262 8.93 -8.16 6.92
C GLU A 262 7.77 -7.98 5.91
N PRO A 263 7.00 -6.89 6.04
CA PRO A 263 5.99 -6.56 5.05
C PRO A 263 6.67 -6.32 3.70
N THR A 264 6.03 -6.77 2.63
CA THR A 264 6.44 -6.39 1.27
C THR A 264 5.50 -5.32 0.73
N PHE A 265 6.07 -4.34 0.06
CA PHE A 265 5.36 -3.19 -0.48
C PHE A 265 5.27 -3.28 -2.00
N LYS A 266 4.16 -2.82 -2.57
CA LYS A 266 3.93 -2.77 -4.02
C LYS A 266 3.24 -1.47 -4.41
N LEU A 267 3.81 -0.72 -5.34
CA LEU A 267 3.16 0.47 -5.89
C LEU A 267 2.07 0.05 -6.90
N ILE A 268 0.95 0.76 -6.84
CA ILE A 268 -0.22 0.59 -7.71
C ILE A 268 -0.68 1.93 -8.30
N ASP A 269 -1.64 1.84 -9.23
CA ASP A 269 -2.37 2.94 -9.86
C ASP A 269 -1.55 3.84 -10.79
N PHE A 270 -1.21 3.29 -11.96
CA PHE A 270 -0.46 4.00 -13.01
C PHE A 270 -1.35 4.82 -13.94
N THR A 271 -2.53 5.22 -13.47
CA THR A 271 -3.48 6.00 -14.29
C THR A 271 -2.90 7.39 -14.62
N SER A 272 -2.17 7.99 -13.68
CA SER A 272 -1.53 9.30 -13.85
C SER A 272 -0.11 9.21 -14.42
N SER A 273 0.50 8.02 -14.40
CA SER A 273 1.90 7.81 -14.82
C SER A 273 2.10 8.03 -16.32
N ALA A 274 3.31 8.45 -16.69
CA ALA A 274 3.71 8.68 -18.08
C ALA A 274 5.24 8.71 -18.20
N GLU A 275 5.75 8.43 -19.40
CA GLU A 275 7.10 8.81 -19.79
C GLU A 275 7.18 10.35 -19.82
N ILE A 276 8.27 10.94 -19.30
CA ILE A 276 8.38 12.40 -19.10
C ILE A 276 8.24 13.14 -20.43
N ALA A 277 8.76 12.57 -21.52
CA ALA A 277 8.69 13.15 -22.86
C ALA A 277 7.24 13.30 -23.38
N ASP A 278 6.30 12.51 -22.88
CA ASP A 278 4.90 12.48 -23.31
C ASP A 278 3.99 13.36 -22.42
N ILE A 279 4.55 14.04 -21.42
CA ILE A 279 3.78 14.90 -20.51
C ILE A 279 3.66 16.29 -21.11
N HIS A 280 2.43 16.66 -21.48
CA HIS A 280 2.11 17.99 -22.02
C HIS A 280 1.37 18.88 -21.03
N GLU A 281 0.76 18.28 -20.01
CA GLU A 281 0.02 18.97 -18.95
C GLU A 281 0.13 18.19 -17.63
N GLN A 282 -0.07 18.86 -16.50
CA GLN A 282 -0.06 18.20 -15.20
C GLN A 282 -1.24 17.22 -15.09
N PRO A 283 -0.99 15.94 -14.74
CA PRO A 283 -2.06 14.95 -14.56
C PRO A 283 -2.86 15.22 -13.27
N GLU A 284 -4.00 14.55 -13.12
CA GLU A 284 -4.71 14.52 -11.84
C GLU A 284 -3.80 13.94 -10.75
N MET A 285 -3.61 14.72 -9.68
CA MET A 285 -2.72 14.42 -8.56
C MET A 285 -3.41 14.71 -7.22
N THR A 286 -2.95 14.05 -6.16
CA THR A 286 -3.46 14.27 -4.80
C THR A 286 -2.74 15.45 -4.15
N LEU A 287 -3.47 16.54 -3.87
CA LEU A 287 -2.91 17.81 -3.36
C LEU A 287 -1.96 17.64 -2.17
N GLN A 288 -2.35 16.85 -1.17
CA GLN A 288 -1.54 16.63 0.05
C GLN A 288 -0.18 15.97 -0.22
N PHE A 289 -0.04 15.27 -1.34
CA PHE A 289 1.18 14.57 -1.76
C PHE A 289 1.92 15.28 -2.90
N THR A 290 1.43 16.44 -3.33
CA THR A 290 1.97 17.18 -4.47
C THR A 290 3.20 18.00 -4.10
N ALA A 291 4.21 18.00 -4.97
CA ALA A 291 5.40 18.83 -4.80
C ALA A 291 5.08 20.34 -4.95
N PRO A 292 5.66 21.22 -4.12
CA PRO A 292 5.30 22.65 -4.07
C PRO A 292 5.45 23.37 -5.41
N GLU A 293 6.47 23.02 -6.20
CA GLU A 293 6.76 23.62 -7.50
C GLU A 293 5.66 23.37 -8.54
N LEU A 294 4.93 22.25 -8.46
CA LEU A 294 3.83 21.94 -9.39
C LEU A 294 2.62 22.86 -9.16
N LEU A 295 2.40 23.29 -7.92
CA LEU A 295 1.33 24.26 -7.62
C LEU A 295 1.77 25.71 -7.87
N LYS A 296 3.08 26.00 -7.74
CA LYS A 296 3.65 27.34 -7.96
C LYS A 296 3.66 27.73 -9.43
N ASP A 297 3.91 26.79 -10.32
CA ASP A 297 3.93 27.00 -11.77
C ASP A 297 3.09 25.93 -12.47
N GLN A 298 1.96 26.34 -13.05
CA GLN A 298 1.07 25.43 -13.80
C GLN A 298 1.72 24.86 -15.06
N ASN A 299 2.79 25.48 -15.56
CA ASN A 299 3.54 24.98 -16.71
C ASN A 299 4.67 24.04 -16.31
N LYS A 300 4.96 23.90 -15.00
CA LYS A 300 5.97 22.95 -14.53
C LYS A 300 5.46 21.54 -14.79
N ILE A 301 6.18 20.81 -15.63
CA ILE A 301 5.94 19.40 -15.90
C ILE A 301 6.53 18.57 -14.74
N PRO A 302 5.80 17.56 -14.23
CA PRO A 302 6.32 16.61 -13.25
C PRO A 302 7.59 15.91 -13.75
N ASP A 303 8.56 15.78 -12.87
CA ASP A 303 9.83 15.09 -13.11
C ASP A 303 10.16 14.19 -11.91
N PHE A 304 11.30 13.50 -11.96
CA PHE A 304 11.71 12.58 -10.90
C PHE A 304 11.78 13.24 -9.51
N SER A 305 12.10 14.54 -9.44
CA SER A 305 12.21 15.25 -8.15
C SER A 305 10.85 15.48 -7.49
N THR A 306 9.78 15.45 -8.28
CA THR A 306 8.39 15.56 -7.80
C THR A 306 7.93 14.25 -7.16
N ASP A 307 8.17 13.11 -7.80
CA ASP A 307 7.88 11.78 -7.22
C ASP A 307 8.73 11.49 -5.98
N LEU A 308 9.99 11.95 -5.96
CA LEU A 308 10.84 11.87 -4.78
C LEU A 308 10.27 12.71 -3.61
N TYR A 309 9.71 13.89 -3.88
CA TYR A 309 9.02 14.67 -2.85
C TYR A 309 7.80 13.92 -2.29
N SER A 310 6.95 13.40 -3.18
CA SER A 310 5.78 12.60 -2.80
C SER A 310 6.18 11.37 -1.97
N SER A 311 7.31 10.74 -2.30
CA SER A 311 7.88 9.63 -1.51
C SER A 311 8.30 10.09 -0.11
N GLY A 312 8.88 11.28 0.03
CA GLY A 312 9.16 11.90 1.33
C GLY A 312 7.90 12.12 2.17
N LEU A 313 6.78 12.51 1.54
CA LEU A 313 5.50 12.70 2.22
C LEU A 313 4.87 11.37 2.65
N VAL A 314 5.04 10.30 1.87
CA VAL A 314 4.68 8.94 2.27
C VAL A 314 5.50 8.49 3.50
N LEU A 315 6.81 8.74 3.49
CA LEU A 315 7.69 8.40 4.61
C LEU A 315 7.37 9.22 5.86
N LEU A 316 6.98 10.49 5.69
CA LEU A 316 6.53 11.34 6.78
C LEU A 316 5.26 10.76 7.41
N HIS A 317 4.26 10.38 6.60
CA HIS A 317 3.05 9.74 7.09
C HIS A 317 3.37 8.44 7.85
N ALA A 318 4.27 7.62 7.32
CA ALA A 318 4.71 6.39 7.99
C ALA A 318 5.50 6.63 9.28
N ALA A 319 6.17 7.78 9.42
CA ALA A 319 6.86 8.18 10.65
C ALA A 319 5.89 8.73 11.70
N THR A 320 5.00 9.63 11.32
CA THR A 320 4.16 10.39 12.24
C THR A 320 2.86 9.67 12.60
N GLY A 321 2.35 8.83 11.70
CA GLY A 321 1.04 8.19 11.83
C GLY A 321 -0.14 9.05 11.37
N SER A 322 0.16 10.24 10.83
CA SER A 322 -0.82 11.22 10.34
C SER A 322 -0.54 11.59 8.89
N ALA A 323 -1.61 11.75 8.10
CA ALA A 323 -1.48 12.17 6.72
C ALA A 323 -0.85 13.57 6.61
N PRO A 324 -0.06 13.86 5.54
CA PRO A 324 0.49 15.19 5.32
C PRO A 324 -0.61 16.26 5.28
N TYR A 325 -0.40 17.37 5.98
CA TYR A 325 -1.38 18.47 6.06
C TYR A 325 -2.73 18.08 6.68
N HIS A 326 -2.80 16.97 7.44
CA HIS A 326 -4.01 16.57 8.14
C HIS A 326 -4.52 17.69 9.06
N GLY A 327 -5.83 17.94 9.03
CA GLY A 327 -6.46 19.05 9.76
C GLY A 327 -6.51 20.36 8.98
N TYR A 328 -5.92 20.43 7.78
CA TYR A 328 -5.95 21.59 6.89
C TYR A 328 -6.63 21.31 5.54
N ASP A 329 -7.19 20.12 5.37
CA ASP A 329 -7.84 19.66 4.15
C ASP A 329 -9.32 20.05 4.02
N TYR A 330 -9.87 20.71 5.05
CA TYR A 330 -11.24 21.24 5.04
C TYR A 330 -11.44 22.40 4.05
N ASP A 331 -10.37 23.13 3.71
CA ASP A 331 -10.38 24.21 2.71
C ASP A 331 -9.29 23.95 1.65
N PRO A 332 -9.70 23.55 0.42
CA PRO A 332 -8.76 23.31 -0.67
C PRO A 332 -7.88 24.52 -1.03
N TYR A 333 -8.37 25.75 -0.91
CA TYR A 333 -7.59 26.95 -1.25
C TYR A 333 -6.51 27.22 -0.21
N TYR A 334 -6.84 27.02 1.06
CA TYR A 334 -5.88 27.13 2.15
C TYR A 334 -4.83 26.02 2.06
N LEU A 335 -5.25 24.77 1.81
CA LEU A 335 -4.34 23.65 1.59
C LEU A 335 -3.37 23.93 0.44
N ILE A 336 -3.85 24.44 -0.70
CA ILE A 336 -2.98 24.83 -1.83
C ILE A 336 -1.92 25.85 -1.39
N THR A 337 -2.29 26.80 -0.53
CA THR A 337 -1.34 27.81 -0.01
C THR A 337 -0.25 27.15 0.83
N LEU A 338 -0.62 26.26 1.75
CA LEU A 338 0.34 25.51 2.58
C LEU A 338 1.24 24.59 1.75
N VAL A 339 0.67 23.86 0.79
CA VAL A 339 1.45 22.97 -0.10
C VAL A 339 2.43 23.77 -0.94
N LYS A 340 2.05 24.95 -1.45
CA LYS A 340 2.96 25.86 -2.15
C LYS A 340 4.13 26.29 -1.27
N GLU A 341 3.90 26.56 0.01
CA GLU A 341 4.96 26.93 0.95
C GLU A 341 5.94 25.77 1.18
N GLY A 342 5.49 24.51 1.08
CA GLY A 342 6.34 23.32 1.16
C GLY A 342 6.89 23.05 2.57
N LYS A 343 6.31 23.72 3.59
CA LYS A 343 6.75 23.70 4.98
C LYS A 343 6.01 22.67 5.83
N VAL A 344 5.77 21.48 5.28
CA VAL A 344 4.97 20.42 5.94
C VAL A 344 5.49 20.06 7.34
N LEU A 345 6.81 20.10 7.56
CA LEU A 345 7.41 19.79 8.86
C LEU A 345 7.12 20.86 9.93
N GLU A 346 6.87 22.11 9.54
CA GLU A 346 6.51 23.19 10.48
C GLU A 346 5.06 23.03 10.99
N LEU A 347 4.26 22.19 10.35
CA LEU A 347 2.86 21.94 10.69
C LEU A 347 2.68 20.74 11.64
N LEU A 348 3.75 20.03 11.97
CA LEU A 348 3.69 18.86 12.85
C LEU A 348 3.33 19.26 14.28
N THR A 349 2.45 18.49 14.89
CA THR A 349 2.19 18.52 16.33
C THR A 349 3.42 18.03 17.10
N ARG A 350 3.45 18.30 18.42
CA ARG A 350 4.54 17.83 19.28
C ARG A 350 4.67 16.31 19.30
N GLU A 351 3.55 15.58 19.21
CA GLU A 351 3.55 14.11 19.20
C GLU A 351 4.13 13.55 17.90
N GLU A 352 3.76 14.12 16.77
CA GLU A 352 4.29 13.73 15.46
C GLU A 352 5.78 14.06 15.34
N LEU A 353 6.19 15.23 15.87
CA LEU A 353 7.58 15.62 15.93
C LEU A 353 8.39 14.62 16.79
N ASN A 354 7.90 14.24 17.97
CA ASN A 354 8.56 13.27 18.84
C ASN A 354 8.78 11.92 18.15
N ARG A 355 7.78 11.42 17.39
CA ARG A 355 7.93 10.18 16.61
C ARG A 355 8.99 10.30 15.53
N MET A 356 8.97 11.41 14.78
CA MET A 356 9.93 11.68 13.72
C MET A 356 11.37 11.84 14.24
N THR A 357 11.56 12.63 15.31
CA THR A 357 12.89 12.93 15.88
C THR A 357 13.38 11.86 16.85
N GLY A 358 12.55 10.86 17.18
CA GLY A 358 12.94 9.73 18.03
C GLY A 358 14.06 8.87 17.43
N ASN A 359 14.29 8.97 16.12
CA ASN A 359 15.44 8.40 15.44
C ASN A 359 16.15 9.46 14.57
N PRO A 360 17.43 9.78 14.84
CA PRO A 360 18.15 10.83 14.10
C PRO A 360 18.27 10.58 12.59
N GLN A 361 18.40 9.31 12.17
CA GLN A 361 18.54 8.96 10.75
C GLN A 361 17.22 9.13 9.99
N VAL A 362 16.09 8.79 10.62
CA VAL A 362 14.75 9.04 10.07
C VAL A 362 14.54 10.54 9.86
N GLN A 363 14.85 11.35 10.87
CA GLN A 363 14.78 12.80 10.78
C GLN A 363 15.66 13.34 9.65
N GLU A 364 16.93 12.93 9.59
CA GLU A 364 17.88 13.39 8.58
C GLU A 364 17.40 13.07 7.15
N ILE A 365 16.90 11.86 6.91
CA ILE A 365 16.36 11.45 5.61
C ILE A 365 15.15 12.30 5.21
N LEU A 366 14.21 12.53 6.14
CA LEU A 366 13.02 13.36 5.87
C LEU A 366 13.41 14.81 5.57
N GLU A 367 14.35 15.38 6.33
CA GLU A 367 14.87 16.73 6.08
C GLU A 367 15.60 16.83 4.73
N LEU A 368 16.38 15.81 4.35
CA LEU A 368 17.04 15.75 3.04
C LEU A 368 16.03 15.81 1.89
N ILE A 369 14.95 15.02 1.98
CA ILE A 369 13.94 14.94 0.90
C ILE A 369 13.04 16.18 0.88
N LEU A 370 12.45 16.53 2.03
CA LEU A 370 11.35 17.49 2.11
C LEU A 370 11.81 18.94 2.23
N VAL A 371 13.01 19.18 2.80
CA VAL A 371 13.54 20.54 3.01
C VAL A 371 14.68 20.82 2.05
N LYS A 372 15.71 19.96 2.02
CA LYS A 372 16.90 20.17 1.20
C LYS A 372 16.69 19.80 -0.27
N ARG A 373 15.58 19.13 -0.60
CA ARG A 373 15.22 18.65 -1.96
C ARG A 373 16.40 17.89 -2.60
N CYS A 374 16.97 16.93 -1.86
CA CYS A 374 18.07 16.10 -2.34
C CYS A 374 17.70 15.29 -3.60
N THR A 375 18.73 14.76 -4.24
CA THR A 375 18.64 13.84 -5.38
C THR A 375 18.57 12.38 -4.92
N LEU A 376 18.15 11.48 -5.81
CA LEU A 376 18.15 10.04 -5.53
C LEU A 376 19.56 9.53 -5.23
N GLU A 377 20.57 10.03 -5.95
CA GLU A 377 21.98 9.67 -5.80
C GLU A 377 22.51 9.95 -4.40
N GLU A 378 22.05 11.03 -3.78
CA GLU A 378 22.41 11.37 -2.40
C GLU A 378 21.76 10.43 -1.37
N LEU A 379 20.66 9.77 -1.73
CA LEU A 379 19.93 8.83 -0.86
C LEU A 379 20.36 7.37 -1.04
N LEU A 380 20.83 6.97 -2.22
CA LEU A 380 21.25 5.58 -2.48
C LEU A 380 22.30 5.04 -1.50
N PRO A 381 23.30 5.82 -1.02
CA PRO A 381 24.23 5.35 0.00
C PRO A 381 23.58 5.04 1.36
N LEU A 382 22.37 5.57 1.62
CA LEU A 382 21.61 5.34 2.84
C LEU A 382 20.66 4.14 2.73
N HIS A 383 20.62 3.46 1.57
CA HIS A 383 19.87 2.24 1.38
C HIS A 383 20.52 1.10 2.20
N THR A 384 19.95 0.79 3.36
CA THR A 384 20.48 -0.21 4.31
C THR A 384 20.03 -1.63 4.03
#